data_AF-A0A8X6ICM7-F1
#
_entry.id   AF-A0A8X6ICM7-F1
#
_cell.length_a   1.000
_cell.length_b   1.000
_cell.length_c   1.000
_cell.angle_alpha   90.00
_cell.angle_beta   90.00
_cell.angle_gamma   90.00
#
_symmetry.space_group_name_H-M   'P 1'
#
loop_
_entity.id
_entity.type
_entity.pdbx_description
1 polymer ?
#
loop_
_entity_poly.entity_id
_entity_poly.type
_entity_poly.pdbx_seq_one_letter_code
_entity_poly.pdbx_strand_id
1 'polypeptide(L)'
;MLFPVVKSCLSAEVLKAWDRHRLNREVPEDLALEKERVLENLMTFLRLEVEGEEHRAFAETAFGSGTKRKDSHKQVQKDEPTAATLFANTSARKICCVFCDRSHPSKDC
;
A
#
# COMPACT_ATOMS: atom_id res chain seq x y z
N MET A 1 36.82 -1.92 -9.64
CA MET A 1 36.31 -3.25 -10.04
C MET A 1 35.52 -3.91 -8.90
N LEU A 2 34.48 -3.27 -8.37
CA LEU A 2 33.67 -3.82 -7.25
C LEU A 2 32.33 -4.43 -7.70
N PHE A 3 31.87 -4.04 -8.89
CA PHE A 3 30.54 -4.39 -9.41
C PHE A 3 30.26 -5.91 -9.52
N PRO A 4 31.19 -6.76 -10.01
CA PRO A 4 30.95 -8.21 -10.08
C PRO A 4 30.80 -8.85 -8.70
N VAL A 5 31.59 -8.37 -7.73
CA VAL A 5 31.58 -8.88 -6.35
C VAL A 5 30.28 -8.48 -5.66
N VAL A 6 29.86 -7.22 -5.78
CA VAL A 6 28.60 -6.74 -5.22
C VAL A 6 27.41 -7.52 -5.79
N LYS A 7 27.40 -7.78 -7.10
CA LYS A 7 26.35 -8.61 -7.71
C LYS A 7 26.34 -10.06 -7.19
N SER A 8 27.50 -10.66 -6.93
CA SER A 8 27.56 -12.03 -6.39
C SER A 8 27.07 -12.17 -4.95
N CYS A 9 27.02 -11.07 -4.20
CA CYS A 9 26.55 -11.07 -2.81
C CYS A 9 25.04 -10.80 -2.66
N LEU A 10 24.36 -10.43 -3.75
CA LEU A 10 22.92 -10.14 -3.73
C LEU A 10 22.11 -11.37 -4.17
N SER A 11 20.92 -11.54 -3.60
CA SER A 11 20.02 -12.62 -4.00
C SER A 11 19.51 -12.41 -5.44
N ALA A 12 19.09 -13.50 -6.09
CA ALA A 12 18.55 -13.43 -7.45
C ALA A 12 17.30 -12.54 -7.55
N GLU A 13 16.52 -12.44 -6.48
CA GLU A 13 15.30 -11.62 -6.43
C GLU A 13 15.63 -10.12 -6.42
N VAL A 14 16.60 -9.72 -5.60
CA VAL A 14 17.09 -8.33 -5.53
C VAL A 14 17.69 -7.90 -6.86
N LEU A 15 18.43 -8.78 -7.54
CA LEU A 15 18.98 -8.51 -8.87
C LEU A 15 17.88 -8.34 -9.94
N LYS A 16 16.85 -9.17 -9.92
CA LYS A 16 15.69 -9.02 -10.81
C LYS A 16 14.91 -7.73 -10.56
N ALA A 17 14.79 -7.31 -9.29
CA ALA A 17 14.18 -6.03 -8.94
C ALA A 17 15.03 -4.85 -9.43
N TRP A 18 16.35 -4.94 -9.25
CA TRP A 18 17.29 -3.95 -9.76
C TRP A 18 17.26 -3.80 -11.29
N ASP A 19 17.23 -4.90 -12.05
CA ASP A 19 17.15 -4.83 -13.51
C ASP A 19 15.84 -4.18 -13.99
N ARG A 20 14.71 -4.48 -13.34
CA ARG A 20 13.42 -3.80 -13.60
C ARG A 20 13.50 -2.29 -13.30
N HIS A 21 14.09 -1.93 -12.17
CA HIS A 21 14.29 -0.53 -11.78
C HIS A 21 15.15 0.23 -12.80
N ARG A 22 16.21 -0.41 -13.33
CA ARG A 22 17.06 0.19 -14.38
C ARG A 22 16.34 0.38 -15.70
N LEU A 23 15.53 -0.59 -16.14
CA LEU A 23 14.79 -0.51 -17.40
C LEU A 23 13.72 0.59 -17.39
N ASN A 24 13.14 0.88 -16.23
CA ASN A 24 12.13 1.91 -16.06
C ASN A 24 12.70 3.30 -15.80
N ARG A 25 14.03 3.42 -15.63
CA ARG A 25 14.69 4.71 -15.46
C ARG A 25 14.99 5.25 -16.85
N GLU A 26 14.35 6.35 -17.23
CA GLU A 26 14.77 7.13 -18.40
C GLU A 26 16.16 7.70 -18.10
N VAL A 27 17.22 7.13 -18.70
CA VAL A 27 18.60 7.57 -18.49
C VAL A 27 19.14 8.22 -19.77
N PRO A 28 19.58 9.49 -19.73
CA PRO A 28 20.31 10.13 -20.83
C PRO A 28 21.69 9.51 -21.06
N GLU A 29 22.12 9.50 -22.32
CA GLU A 29 23.15 8.67 -22.96
C GLU A 29 24.64 8.84 -22.53
N ASP A 30 24.95 9.37 -21.35
CA ASP A 30 26.35 9.57 -20.90
C ASP A 30 26.95 8.36 -20.17
N LEU A 31 27.34 7.36 -20.97
CA LEU A 31 27.85 6.04 -20.60
C LEU A 31 29.14 6.03 -19.74
N ALA A 32 29.87 7.15 -19.65
CA ALA A 32 31.11 7.25 -18.86
C ALA A 32 30.89 7.71 -17.40
N LEU A 33 29.94 8.64 -17.18
CA LEU A 33 29.47 9.04 -15.85
C LEU A 33 28.60 7.96 -15.20
N GLU A 34 28.06 7.05 -16.01
CA GLU A 34 27.21 5.96 -15.55
C GLU A 34 27.92 4.95 -14.66
N LYS A 35 29.19 4.59 -14.89
CA LYS A 35 29.83 3.51 -14.09
C LYS A 35 30.03 3.86 -12.62
N GLU A 36 30.41 5.09 -12.31
CA GLU A 36 30.51 5.57 -10.92
C GLU A 36 29.11 5.72 -10.31
N ARG A 37 28.16 6.25 -11.09
CA ARG A 37 26.75 6.35 -10.69
C ARG A 37 26.06 5.01 -10.53
N VAL A 38 26.51 3.93 -11.19
CA VAL A 38 25.85 2.61 -11.12
C VAL A 38 25.92 2.05 -9.71
N LEU A 39 27.07 2.19 -9.03
CA LEU A 39 27.19 1.74 -7.65
C LEU A 39 26.33 2.62 -6.73
N GLU A 40 26.36 3.94 -6.89
CA GLU A 40 25.54 4.86 -6.11
C GLU A 40 24.04 4.62 -6.31
N ASN A 41 23.63 4.38 -7.56
CA ASN A 41 22.26 4.05 -7.92
C ASN A 41 21.86 2.71 -7.32
N LEU A 42 22.74 1.70 -7.33
CA LEU A 42 22.47 0.40 -6.70
C LEU A 42 22.34 0.54 -5.18
N MET A 43 23.24 1.29 -4.53
CA MET A 43 23.14 1.56 -3.09
C MET A 43 21.87 2.34 -2.73
N THR A 44 21.44 3.25 -3.59
CA THR A 44 20.20 4.00 -3.41
C THR A 44 18.98 3.10 -3.60
N PHE A 45 18.98 2.24 -4.61
CA PHE A 45 17.94 1.24 -4.81
C PHE A 45 17.83 0.28 -3.63
N LEU A 46 18.95 -0.23 -3.11
CA LEU A 46 18.93 -1.14 -1.96
C LEU A 46 18.31 -0.49 -0.72
N ARG A 47 18.58 0.79 -0.47
CA ARG A 47 17.90 1.55 0.60
C ARG A 47 16.40 1.62 0.38
N LEU A 48 15.98 2.02 -0.82
CA LEU A 48 14.56 2.12 -1.17
C LEU A 48 13.82 0.78 -1.11
N GLU A 49 14.48 -0.31 -1.50
CA GLU A 49 13.90 -1.65 -1.44
C GLU A 49 13.66 -2.09 0.01
N VAL A 50 14.65 -1.85 0.90
CA VAL A 50 14.52 -2.14 2.34
C VAL A 50 13.42 -1.29 2.99
N GLU A 51 13.42 0.02 2.74
CA GLU A 51 12.36 0.92 3.23
C GLU A 51 10.99 0.49 2.68
N GLY A 52 10.90 0.08 1.42
CA GLY A 52 9.68 -0.40 0.79
C GLY A 52 9.15 -1.70 1.42
N GLU A 53 10.04 -2.61 1.82
CA GLU A 53 9.67 -3.83 2.54
C GLU A 53 9.13 -3.51 3.94
N GLU A 54 9.75 -2.58 4.67
CA GLU A 54 9.23 -2.12 5.97
C GLU A 54 7.85 -1.48 5.84
N HIS A 55 7.63 -0.64 4.82
CA HIS A 55 6.31 -0.06 4.57
C HIS A 55 5.25 -1.12 4.22
N ARG A 56 5.63 -2.14 3.43
CA ARG A 56 4.74 -3.26 3.11
C ARG A 56 4.38 -4.06 4.35
N ALA A 57 5.37 -4.42 5.15
CA ALA A 57 5.17 -5.11 6.42
C ALA A 57 4.27 -4.26 7.35
N PHE A 58 4.52 -2.96 7.45
CA PHE A 58 3.67 -2.06 8.23
C PHE A 58 2.23 -2.02 7.71
N ALA A 59 2.02 -1.88 6.41
CA ALA A 59 0.69 -1.91 5.80
C ALA A 59 -0.01 -3.26 6.04
N GLU A 60 0.72 -4.38 5.94
CA GLU A 60 0.21 -5.70 6.29
C GLU A 60 -0.09 -5.84 7.77
N THR A 61 0.63 -5.20 8.68
CA THR A 61 0.26 -5.22 10.11
C THR A 61 -0.91 -4.28 10.44
N ALA A 62 -0.98 -3.12 9.78
CA ALA A 62 -1.98 -2.08 10.01
C ALA A 62 -3.33 -2.40 9.34
N PHE A 63 -3.29 -3.05 8.18
CA PHE A 63 -4.47 -3.40 7.38
C PHE A 63 -4.64 -4.91 7.19
N GLY A 64 -3.61 -5.73 7.42
CA GLY A 64 -3.73 -7.17 7.34
C GLY A 64 -4.64 -7.66 8.45
N SER A 65 -5.76 -8.21 8.00
CA SER A 65 -6.77 -8.81 8.84
C SER A 65 -6.11 -9.79 9.81
N GLY A 66 -6.24 -9.52 11.10
CA GLY A 66 -6.10 -10.54 12.11
C GLY A 66 -6.91 -11.76 11.67
N THR A 67 -6.21 -12.85 11.36
CA THR A 67 -6.87 -14.13 11.19
C THR A 67 -7.57 -14.43 12.51
N LYS A 68 -8.85 -14.79 12.42
CA LYS A 68 -9.85 -14.99 13.49
C LYS A 68 -10.64 -13.75 13.92
N ARG A 69 -11.30 -13.07 12.97
CA ARG A 69 -12.70 -12.73 13.25
C ARG A 69 -13.47 -14.04 13.28
N LYS A 70 -13.71 -14.52 14.51
CA LYS A 70 -14.59 -15.64 14.84
C LYS A 70 -15.82 -15.52 13.97
N ASP A 71 -15.92 -16.50 13.09
CA ASP A 71 -17.03 -16.70 12.18
C ASP A 71 -18.33 -16.64 12.97
N SER A 72 -18.98 -15.49 12.89
CA SER A 72 -20.37 -15.32 13.26
C SER A 72 -21.10 -15.12 11.94
N HIS A 73 -21.02 -16.11 11.06
CA HIS A 73 -22.00 -16.34 10.00
C HIS A 73 -23.40 -16.39 10.62
N LYS A 74 -23.97 -15.22 10.92
CA LYS A 74 -25.37 -15.01 10.59
C LYS A 74 -25.40 -14.96 9.08
N GLN A 75 -26.00 -15.97 8.47
CA GLN A 75 -26.48 -15.91 7.09
C GLN A 75 -27.33 -14.64 6.95
N VAL A 76 -26.70 -13.53 6.55
CA VAL A 76 -27.42 -12.42 5.97
C VAL A 76 -27.59 -12.80 4.53
N GLN A 77 -28.84 -13.02 4.16
CA GLN A 77 -29.27 -13.38 2.82
C GLN A 77 -28.62 -12.44 1.80
N LYS A 78 -28.36 -13.00 0.62
CA LYS A 78 -27.83 -12.30 -0.55
C LYS A 78 -28.86 -11.28 -1.05
N ASP A 79 -28.98 -10.16 -0.36
CA ASP A 79 -29.57 -8.97 -0.95
C ASP A 79 -28.42 -8.01 -1.24
N GLU A 80 -28.21 -7.83 -2.54
CA GLU A 80 -27.30 -6.87 -3.13
C GLU A 80 -27.52 -5.51 -2.44
N PRO A 81 -26.48 -4.89 -1.83
CA PRO A 81 -26.65 -3.66 -1.08
C PRO A 81 -27.03 -2.53 -2.04
N THR A 82 -28.34 -2.35 -2.19
CA THR A 82 -28.95 -1.36 -3.08
C THR A 82 -29.14 -0.06 -2.31
N ALA A 83 -29.07 1.10 -2.97
CA ALA A 83 -29.26 2.41 -2.33
C ALA A 83 -30.51 2.48 -1.41
N ALA A 84 -31.56 1.69 -1.69
CA ALA A 84 -32.75 1.53 -0.84
C ALA A 84 -32.45 1.12 0.61
N THR A 85 -31.42 0.32 0.89
CA THR A 85 -31.07 -0.06 2.27
C THR A 85 -30.50 1.10 3.08
N LEU A 86 -29.86 2.09 2.44
CA LEU A 86 -29.43 3.32 3.10
C LEU A 86 -30.65 4.15 3.55
N PHE A 87 -31.67 4.29 2.70
CA PHE A 87 -32.90 5.01 3.04
C PHE A 87 -33.75 4.29 4.10
N ALA A 88 -33.74 2.95 4.14
CA ALA A 88 -34.43 2.22 5.21
C ALA A 88 -33.81 2.48 6.59
N ASN A 89 -32.48 2.66 6.65
CA ASN A 89 -31.77 2.92 7.91
C ASN A 89 -32.04 4.33 8.47
N THR A 90 -32.40 5.30 7.62
CA THR A 90 -32.79 6.65 8.08
C THR A 90 -34.19 6.71 8.67
N SER A 91 -35.06 5.75 8.31
CA SER A 91 -36.44 5.67 8.82
C SER A 91 -36.55 4.83 10.09
N ALA A 92 -35.62 3.89 10.31
CA ALA A 92 -35.62 3.00 11.47
C ALA A 92 -34.79 3.51 12.66
N ARG A 93 -33.85 4.45 12.45
CA ARG A 93 -33.01 5.03 13.52
C ARG A 93 -32.97 6.54 13.40
N LYS A 94 -33.19 7.26 14.51
CA LYS A 94 -32.94 8.70 14.58
C LYS A 94 -31.46 8.95 14.27
N ILE A 95 -31.18 9.55 13.12
CA ILE A 95 -29.82 10.00 12.79
C ILE A 95 -29.53 11.22 13.66
N CYS A 96 -28.56 11.10 14.56
CA CYS A 96 -28.02 12.21 15.33
C CYS A 96 -26.82 12.82 14.60
N CYS A 97 -26.61 14.12 14.80
CA CYS A 97 -25.44 14.83 14.32
C CYS A 97 -24.17 14.27 14.97
N VAL A 98 -23.17 13.92 14.16
CA VAL A 98 -21.88 13.38 14.65
C VAL A 98 -21.04 14.37 15.45
N PHE A 99 -21.38 15.66 15.43
CA PHE A 99 -20.64 16.73 16.12
C PHE A 99 -21.24 17.10 17.48
N CYS A 100 -22.56 16.99 17.64
CA CYS A 100 -23.24 17.46 18.85
C CYS A 100 -24.33 16.51 19.37
N ASP A 101 -24.49 15.32 18.74
CA ASP A 101 -25.43 14.26 19.09
C ASP A 101 -26.93 14.67 19.09
N ARG A 102 -27.25 15.84 18.53
CA ARG A 102 -28.63 16.34 18.39
C ARG A 102 -29.23 15.99 17.03
N SER A 103 -30.55 15.96 16.94
CA SER A 103 -31.28 15.71 15.69
C SER A 103 -31.54 17.03 14.95
N HIS A 104 -30.67 17.39 14.02
CA HIS A 104 -30.86 18.55 13.14
C HIS A 104 -30.21 18.34 11.76
N PRO A 105 -30.60 19.11 10.73
CA PRO A 105 -29.87 19.16 9.47
C PRO A 105 -28.41 19.62 9.70
N SER A 106 -27.44 19.04 8.99
CA SER A 106 -26.01 19.34 9.19
C SER A 106 -25.65 20.83 9.04
N LYS A 107 -26.44 21.59 8.27
CA LYS A 107 -26.29 23.05 8.10
C LYS A 107 -26.63 23.88 9.33
N ASP A 108 -27.40 23.32 10.26
CA ASP A 108 -27.89 23.99 11.47
C ASP A 108 -27.06 23.57 12.70
N CYS A 109 -25.85 23.03 12.47
CA CYS A 109 -24.91 22.61 13.51
C CYS A 109 -24.13 23.79 14.12
#